data_AF-A0A7J3KY28-F1
#
_entry.id   AF-A0A7J3KY28-F1
#
_cell.length_a   1.000
_cell.length_b   1.000
_cell.length_c   1.000
_cell.angle_alpha   90.00
_cell.angle_beta   90.00
_cell.angle_gamma   90.00
#
_symmetry.space_group_name_H-M   'P 1'
#
loop_
_entity.id
_entity.type
_entity.pdbx_description
1 polymer ?
#
loop_
_entity_poly.entity_id
_entity_poly.type
_entity_poly.pdbx_seq_one_letter_code
_entity_poly.pdbx_strand_id
1 'polypeptide(L)'
;MVISISSNPLLKETIRLLKEYGIKPKKRFSQSFVVDWRLIKTVIETLDPKPSDVIVEIGAGLGTLTIELAKYGSKVKAVEIDP
;
A
#
# COMPACT_ATOMS: atom_id res chain seq x y z
N MET A 1 -15.50 18.02 5.60
CA MET A 1 -15.70 16.77 6.36
C MET A 1 -14.34 16.31 6.86
N VAL A 2 -13.94 16.73 8.06
CA VAL A 2 -12.63 16.40 8.63
C VAL A 2 -12.76 15.00 9.22
N ILE A 3 -12.18 13.99 8.55
CA ILE A 3 -12.11 12.64 9.09
C ILE A 3 -11.21 12.74 10.32
N SER A 4 -11.79 12.57 11.51
CA SER A 4 -11.02 12.51 12.75
C SER A 4 -9.95 11.44 12.60
N ILE A 5 -8.68 11.84 12.74
CA ILE A 5 -7.49 10.98 12.64
C ILE A 5 -7.59 9.77 13.59
N SER A 6 -8.45 9.86 14.62
CA SER A 6 -8.69 8.82 15.62
C SER A 6 -9.37 7.54 15.12
N SER A 7 -10.06 7.53 13.97
CA SER A 7 -10.87 6.37 13.53
C SER A 7 -10.36 5.61 12.30
N ASN A 8 -9.25 6.03 11.66
CA ASN A 8 -8.68 5.31 10.51
C ASN A 8 -7.57 4.32 10.95
N PRO A 9 -7.83 3.00 10.99
CA PRO A 9 -6.85 2.02 11.44
C PRO A 9 -5.63 1.91 10.51
N LEU A 10 -5.81 2.05 9.19
CA LEU A 10 -4.71 1.95 8.24
C LEU A 10 -3.76 3.13 8.34
N LEU A 11 -4.28 4.34 8.58
CA LEU A 11 -3.47 5.51 8.87
C LEU A 11 -2.64 5.32 10.14
N LYS A 12 -3.25 4.80 11.22
CA LYS A 12 -2.54 4.50 12.47
C LYS A 12 -1.43 3.48 12.24
N GLU A 13 -1.72 2.41 11.51
CA GLU A 13 -0.74 1.36 11.21
C GLU A 13 0.40 1.88 10.33
N THR A 14 0.08 2.67 9.30
CA THR A 14 1.08 3.34 8.44
C THR A 14 2.01 4.21 9.28
N ILE A 15 1.46 5.06 10.16
CA ILE A 15 2.27 5.91 11.05
C ILE A 15 3.11 5.06 12.02
N ARG A 16 2.56 3.96 12.53
CA ARG A 16 3.26 3.02 13.42
C ARG A 16 4.48 2.43 12.72
N LEU A 17 4.30 1.87 11.53
CA LEU A 17 5.36 1.27 10.71
C LEU A 17 6.43 2.30 10.33
N LEU A 18 6.03 3.49 9.87
CA LEU A 18 7.00 4.55 9.55
C LEU A 18 7.87 4.91 10.76
N LYS A 19 7.28 4.98 11.97
CA LYS A 19 8.03 5.25 13.20
C LYS A 19 8.92 4.10 13.60
N GLU A 20 8.39 2.87 13.58
CA GLU A 20 9.09 1.64 13.98
C GLU A 20 10.35 1.42 13.14
N TYR A 21 10.25 1.58 11.83
CA TYR A 21 11.38 1.41 10.90
C TYR A 21 12.18 2.70 10.66
N GLY A 22 11.86 3.80 11.35
CA GLY A 22 12.55 5.08 11.20
C GLY A 22 12.45 5.70 9.80
N ILE A 23 11.44 5.31 9.01
CA ILE A 23 11.23 5.75 7.64
C ILE A 23 10.61 7.14 7.64
N LYS A 24 11.27 8.08 6.96
CA LYS A 24 10.74 9.42 6.69
C LYS A 24 10.35 9.52 5.21
N PRO A 25 9.10 9.86 4.88
CA PRO A 25 8.70 10.04 3.48
C PRO A 25 9.60 11.05 2.76
N LYS A 26 10.23 10.63 1.67
CA LYS A 26 11.17 11.42 0.89
C LYS A 26 10.43 12.16 -0.23
N LYS A 27 10.26 13.47 -0.07
CA LYS A 27 9.61 14.33 -1.09
C LYS A 27 10.24 14.22 -2.47
N ARG A 28 11.56 14.03 -2.55
CA ARG A 28 12.29 13.86 -3.83
C ARG A 28 11.86 12.62 -4.63
N PHE A 29 11.25 11.64 -3.96
CA PHE A 29 10.71 10.42 -4.57
C PHE A 29 9.17 10.47 -4.68
N SER A 30 8.54 11.62 -4.38
CA SER A 30 7.09 11.78 -4.39
C SER A 30 6.34 10.72 -3.56
N GLN A 31 6.97 10.20 -2.51
CA GLN A 31 6.40 9.12 -1.69
C GLN A 31 5.11 9.57 -1.01
N SER A 32 4.04 8.83 -1.29
CA SER A 32 2.73 8.93 -0.64
C SER A 32 2.24 7.53 -0.31
N PHE A 33 1.77 7.32 0.91
CA PHE A 33 1.29 6.01 1.38
C PHE A 33 -0.23 5.97 1.38
N VAL A 34 -0.80 4.91 0.81
CA VAL A 34 -2.25 4.73 0.76
C VAL A 34 -2.77 4.39 2.16
N VAL A 35 -3.67 5.23 2.67
CA VAL A 35 -4.28 5.09 4.00
C VAL A 35 -5.80 4.99 3.96
N ASP A 36 -6.39 4.77 2.77
CA ASP A 36 -7.82 4.57 2.60
C ASP A 36 -8.11 3.17 2.05
N TRP A 37 -8.76 2.34 2.86
CA TRP A 37 -9.17 0.98 2.47
C TRP A 37 -10.14 0.95 1.29
N ARG A 38 -10.93 2.01 1.08
CA ARG A 38 -11.85 2.09 -0.06
C ARG A 38 -11.08 2.18 -1.37
N LEU A 39 -10.00 2.97 -1.39
CA LEU A 39 -9.13 3.08 -2.57
C LEU A 39 -8.47 1.74 -2.89
N ILE A 40 -7.92 1.06 -1.88
CA ILE A 40 -7.32 -0.27 -2.04
C ILE A 40 -8.33 -1.25 -2.62
N LYS A 41 -9.53 -1.29 -2.03
CA LYS A 41 -10.62 -2.15 -2.52
C LYS A 41 -10.98 -1.83 -3.96
N THR A 42 -11.15 -0.56 -4.32
CA THR A 42 -11.46 -0.15 -5.71
C THR A 42 -10.36 -0.57 -6.67
N VAL A 43 -9.08 -0.43 -6.31
CA VAL A 43 -7.96 -0.88 -7.15
C VAL A 43 -8.05 -2.39 -7.40
N ILE A 44 -8.25 -3.17 -6.34
CA ILE A 44 -8.31 -4.63 -6.43
C ILE A 44 -9.53 -5.09 -7.24
N GLU A 45 -10.71 -4.50 -7.00
CA GLU A 45 -11.92 -4.81 -7.76
C GLU A 45 -11.79 -4.44 -9.25
N THR A 46 -11.10 -3.34 -9.55
CA THR A 46 -10.85 -2.91 -10.93
C THR A 46 -9.84 -3.81 -11.63
N LEU A 47 -8.81 -4.27 -10.90
CA LEU A 47 -7.78 -5.15 -11.42
C LEU A 47 -8.29 -6.59 -11.61
N ASP A 48 -9.23 -7.02 -10.76
CA ASP A 48 -9.81 -8.38 -10.72
C ASP A 48 -8.75 -9.50 -10.81
N PRO A 49 -7.76 -9.51 -9.89
CA PRO A 49 -6.58 -10.36 -10.01
C PRO A 49 -6.94 -11.84 -9.92
N LYS A 50 -6.36 -12.65 -10.81
CA LYS A 50 -6.51 -14.10 -10.85
C LYS A 50 -5.24 -14.80 -10.34
N PRO A 51 -5.35 -16.04 -9.80
CA PRO A 51 -4.19 -16.79 -9.34
C PRO A 51 -3.12 -17.05 -10.41
N SER A 52 -3.51 -17.06 -11.69
CA SER A 52 -2.59 -17.23 -12.83
C SER A 52 -1.78 -15.97 -13.15
N ASP A 53 -2.17 -14.82 -12.60
CA ASP A 53 -1.59 -13.54 -13.00
C ASP A 53 -0.22 -13.31 -12.35
N VAL A 54 0.64 -12.64 -13.10
CA VAL A 54 1.89 -12.06 -12.60
C VAL A 54 1.70 -10.55 -12.55
N ILE A 55 1.55 -10.01 -11.35
CA ILE A 55 1.32 -8.58 -11.12
C ILE A 55 2.65 -7.92 -10.83
N VAL A 56 2.95 -6.81 -11.51
CA VAL A 56 4.10 -5.96 -11.21
C VAL A 56 3.62 -4.71 -10.51
N GLU A 57 4.06 -4.50 -9.28
CA GLU A 57 3.78 -3.30 -8.51
C GLU A 57 5.01 -2.38 -8.52
N ILE A 58 4.80 -1.12 -8.90
CA ILE A 58 5.85 -0.10 -8.91
C ILE A 58 5.60 0.85 -7.74
N GLY A 59 6.60 1.01 -6.86
CA GLY A 59 6.49 1.86 -5.68
C GLY A 59 5.69 1.21 -4.56
N ALA A 60 6.11 0.01 -4.14
CA ALA A 60 5.42 -0.78 -3.12
C ALA A 60 5.34 -0.07 -1.76
N GLY A 61 6.30 0.82 -1.45
CA GLY A 61 6.34 1.53 -0.17
C GLY A 61 6.36 0.56 1.01
N LEU A 62 5.36 0.66 1.90
CA LEU A 62 5.22 -0.24 3.05
C LEU A 62 4.60 -1.60 2.70
N GLY A 63 4.27 -1.85 1.43
CA GLY A 63 3.70 -3.11 0.96
C GLY A 63 2.19 -3.28 1.21
N THR A 64 1.48 -2.22 1.60
CA THR A 64 0.04 -2.27 1.91
C THR A 64 -0.78 -2.87 0.77
N LEU A 65 -0.58 -2.39 -0.46
CA LEU A 65 -1.29 -2.91 -1.63
C LEU A 65 -0.72 -4.29 -2.05
N THR A 66 0.61 -4.47 -1.99
CA THR A 66 1.28 -5.75 -2.25
C THR A 66 0.66 -6.90 -1.47
N ILE A 67 0.45 -6.71 -0.16
CA ILE A 67 -0.11 -7.72 0.74
C ILE A 67 -1.53 -8.06 0.34
N GLU A 68 -2.35 -7.06 0.00
CA GLU A 68 -3.73 -7.31 -0.41
C GLU A 68 -3.82 -8.03 -1.76
N LEU A 69 -2.97 -7.66 -2.73
CA LEU A 69 -2.89 -8.35 -4.03
C LEU A 69 -2.46 -9.81 -3.87
N ALA A 70 -1.53 -10.10 -2.97
CA ALA A 70 -1.05 -11.45 -2.71
C ALA A 70 -2.15 -12.38 -2.16
N LYS A 71 -3.18 -11.86 -1.49
CA LYS A 71 -4.31 -12.67 -0.98
C LYS A 71 -5.13 -13.34 -2.09
N TYR A 72 -5.06 -12.85 -3.31
CA TYR A 72 -5.79 -13.39 -4.47
C TYR A 72 -5.06 -14.56 -5.15
N GLY A 73 -3.93 -15.01 -4.60
CA GLY A 73 -3.14 -16.12 -5.14
C GLY A 73 -2.31 -15.76 -6.37
N SER A 74 -2.32 -14.49 -6.78
CA SER A 74 -1.50 -13.97 -7.87
C SER A 74 -0.02 -13.87 -7.45
N LYS A 75 0.89 -13.99 -8.41
CA LYS A 75 2.33 -13.76 -8.17
C LYS A 75 2.61 -12.27 -8.27
N VAL A 76 2.85 -11.62 -7.14
CA VAL A 76 3.17 -10.18 -7.09
C VAL A 76 4.69 -9.97 -7.07
N LYS A 77 5.19 -9.15 -8.00
CA LYS A 77 6.56 -8.68 -8.07
C LYS A 77 6.57 -7.18 -7.75
N ALA A 78 7.12 -6.83 -6.59
CA ALA A 78 7.22 -5.45 -6.16
C ALA A 78 8.58 -4.85 -6.56
N VAL A 79 8.57 -3.66 -7.15
CA VAL A 79 9.77 -2.89 -7.50
C VAL A 79 9.74 -1.59 -6.71
N GLU A 80 10.74 -1.39 -5.86
CA GLU A 80 10.89 -0.18 -5.05
C GLU A 80 12.29 0.41 -5.28
N ILE A 81 12.34 1.73 -5.43
CA ILE A 81 13.60 2.45 -5.68
C ILE A 81 14.23 2.93 -4.38
N ASP A 82 13.42 3.13 -3.33
CA ASP A 82 13.93 3.48 -2.02
C ASP A 82 14.47 2.22 -1.30
N PRO A 83 15.77 2.16 -0.95
CA PRO A 83 16.39 1.00 -0.30
C PRO A 83 15.87 0.72 1.11
#